data_AF-A0A2S5G942-F1
#
_entry.id   AF-A0A2S5G942-F1
#
_cell.length_a   1.000
_cell.length_b   1.000
_cell.length_c   1.000
_cell.angle_alpha   90.00
_cell.angle_beta   90.00
_cell.angle_gamma   90.00
#
_symmetry.space_group_name_H-M   'P 1'
#
loop_
_entity.id
_entity.type
_entity.pdbx_description
1 polymer ?
#
loop_
_entity_poly.entity_id
_entity_poly.type
_entity_poly.pdbx_seq_one_letter_code
_entity_poly.pdbx_strand_id
1 'polypeptide(L)' 'MRKIYQYMSMEDKVKTLELLRVDITGLEMEIHNNYPRVVKDAITDTLRRYQAEEKWLSNEVEDKSD' A
#
# COMPACT_ATOMS: atom_id res chain seq x y z
N MET A 1 -2.39 -8.48 7.00
CA MET A 1 -1.63 -8.97 5.84
C MET A 1 -2.53 -9.76 4.92
N ARG A 2 -2.50 -9.49 3.60
CA ARG A 2 -3.20 -10.33 2.62
C ARG A 2 -2.46 -11.64 2.44
N LYS A 3 -3.17 -12.77 2.50
CA LYS A 3 -2.57 -14.10 2.31
C LYS A 3 -1.96 -14.30 0.92
N ILE A 4 -2.44 -13.55 -0.07
CA ILE A 4 -2.02 -13.70 -1.47
C ILE A 4 -0.51 -13.44 -1.67
N TYR A 5 0.11 -12.58 -0.86
CA TYR A 5 1.55 -12.29 -0.96
C TYR A 5 2.44 -13.50 -0.69
N GLN A 6 1.96 -14.49 0.08
CA GLN A 6 2.71 -15.71 0.35
C GLN A 6 2.87 -16.61 -0.88
N TYR A 7 2.02 -16.41 -1.89
CA TYR A 7 1.98 -17.21 -3.11
C TYR A 7 2.52 -16.44 -4.33
N MET A 8 2.93 -15.18 -4.15
CA MET A 8 3.52 -14.36 -5.22
C MET A 8 5.00 -14.67 -5.39
N SER A 9 5.47 -14.63 -6.64
CA SER A 9 6.90 -14.63 -6.94
C SER A 9 7.56 -13.34 -6.40
N MET A 10 8.89 -13.33 -6.30
CA MET A 10 9.61 -12.13 -5.87
C MET A 10 9.40 -10.96 -6.83
N GLU A 11 9.40 -11.22 -8.14
CA GLU A 11 9.10 -10.23 -9.18
C GLU A 11 7.69 -9.64 -9.02
N ASP A 12 6.68 -10.51 -8.78
CA ASP A 12 5.31 -10.07 -8.55
C ASP A 12 5.19 -9.22 -7.27
N LYS A 13 5.94 -9.57 -6.22
CA LYS A 13 5.99 -8.78 -4.98
C LYS A 13 6.58 -7.39 -5.23
N VAL A 14 7.70 -7.29 -5.97
CA VAL A 14 8.32 -6.01 -6.33
C VAL A 14 7.35 -5.15 -7.13
N LYS A 15 6.74 -5.72 -8.18
CA LYS A 15 5.76 -4.99 -9.01
C LYS A 15 4.53 -4.55 -8.20
N THR A 16 4.08 -5.39 -7.28
CA THR A 16 2.96 -5.06 -6.38
C THR A 16 3.33 -3.94 -5.43
N LEU A 17 4.57 -3.91 -4.92
CA LEU A 17 5.07 -2.83 -4.07
C LEU A 17 5.09 -1.50 -4.81
N GLU A 18 5.54 -1.49 -6.07
CA GLU A 18 5.53 -0.30 -6.93
C GLU A 18 4.11 0.23 -7.16
N LEU A 19 3.17 -0.65 -7.51
CA LEU A 19 1.76 -0.28 -7.71
C LEU A 19 1.13 0.25 -6.41
N LEU A 20 1.44 -0.38 -5.27
CA LEU A 20 0.93 0.04 -3.97
C LEU A 20 1.43 1.44 -3.59
N ARG A 21 2.68 1.78 -3.90
CA ARG A 21 3.23 3.13 -3.68
C ARG A 21 2.50 4.18 -4.53
N VAL A 22 2.18 3.86 -5.78
CA VAL A 22 1.38 4.74 -6.65
C VAL A 22 -0.01 4.99 -6.05
N ASP A 23 -0.68 3.95 -5.57
CA ASP A 23 -2.00 4.06 -4.93
C ASP A 23 -1.94 4.92 -3.65
N ILE A 24 -0.90 4.74 -2.82
CA ILE A 24 -0.67 5.54 -1.61
C ILE A 24 -0.55 7.02 -1.97
N THR A 25 0.31 7.36 -2.94
CA THR A 25 0.47 8.76 -3.38
C THR A 25 -0.85 9.33 -3.91
N GLY A 26 -1.63 8.56 -4.66
CA GLY A 26 -2.95 8.97 -5.12
C GLY A 26 -3.91 9.28 -3.95
N LEU A 27 -3.97 8.40 -2.94
CA LEU A 27 -4.81 8.59 -1.76
C LEU A 27 -4.37 9.78 -0.90
N GLU A 28 -3.06 10.02 -0.77
CA GLU A 28 -2.51 11.20 -0.10
C GLU A 28 -2.92 12.49 -0.81
N MET A 29 -2.98 12.51 -2.14
CA MET A 29 -3.51 13.66 -2.87
C MET A 29 -5.02 13.83 -2.65
N GLU A 30 -5.78 12.72 -2.67
CA GLU A 30 -7.25 12.74 -2.52
C GLU A 30 -7.72 13.27 -1.15
N ILE A 31 -6.93 13.12 -0.08
CA ILE A 31 -7.32 13.60 1.25
C ILE A 31 -7.46 15.13 1.32
N HIS A 32 -6.77 15.84 0.42
CA HIS A 32 -6.78 17.29 0.34
C HIS A 32 -8.00 17.84 -0.41
N ASN A 33 -8.76 16.98 -1.11
CA ASN A 33 -9.97 17.38 -1.81
C ASN A 33 -11.11 17.74 -0.83
N ASN A 34 -12.10 18.47 -1.35
CA ASN A 34 -13.25 18.91 -0.56
C ASN A 34 -14.32 17.81 -0.46
N TYR A 35 -14.00 16.74 0.24
CA TYR A 35 -14.94 15.65 0.52
C TYR A 35 -15.62 15.77 1.88
N PRO A 36 -16.83 15.20 2.04
CA PRO A 36 -17.44 15.00 3.34
C PRO A 36 -16.51 14.23 4.29
N ARG A 37 -16.63 14.51 5.60
CA ARG A 37 -15.80 13.87 6.63
C ARG A 37 -15.78 12.34 6.53
N VAL A 38 -16.95 11.71 6.33
CA VAL A 38 -17.06 10.24 6.19
C VAL A 38 -16.20 9.68 5.06
N VAL A 39 -16.06 10.43 3.95
CA VAL A 39 -15.21 10.02 2.82
C VAL A 39 -13.74 10.21 3.19
N LYS A 40 -13.38 11.32 3.84
CA LYS A 40 -12.00 11.55 4.32
C LYS A 40 -11.55 10.52 5.34
N ASP A 41 -12.45 10.10 6.23
CA ASP A 41 -12.19 9.03 7.20
C ASP A 41 -11.93 7.70 6.48
N ALA A 42 -12.75 7.36 5.46
CA ALA A 42 -12.55 6.15 4.65
C ALA A 42 -11.23 6.17 3.83
N ILE A 43 -10.85 7.34 3.28
CA ILE A 43 -9.56 7.53 2.61
C ILE A 43 -8.41 7.33 3.60
N THR A 44 -8.50 7.96 4.78
CA THR A 44 -7.48 7.86 5.83
C THR A 44 -7.27 6.41 6.30
N ASP A 45 -8.36 5.68 6.53
CA ASP A 45 -8.30 4.27 6.95
C ASP A 45 -7.73 3.37 5.86
N THR A 46 -8.01 3.67 4.59
CA THR A 46 -7.44 2.95 3.46
C THR A 46 -5.94 3.24 3.32
N LEU A 47 -5.55 4.51 3.41
CA LEU A 47 -4.16 4.94 3.37
C LEU A 47 -3.32 4.25 4.47
N ARG A 48 -3.81 4.22 5.71
CA ARG A 48 -3.14 3.52 6.83
C ARG A 48 -2.92 2.04 6.55
N ARG A 49 -3.92 1.35 5.99
CA ARG A 49 -3.80 -0.07 5.63
C ARG A 49 -2.77 -0.27 4.52
N TYR A 50 -2.76 0.60 3.52
CA TYR A 50 -1.84 0.50 2.39
C TYR A 50 -0.40 0.78 2.83
N GLN A 51 -0.17 1.79 3.66
CA GLN A 51 1.16 2.06 4.25
C GLN A 51 1.67 0.88 5.10
N ALA A 52 0.78 0.21 5.85
CA ALA A 52 1.15 -0.99 6.59
C ALA A 52 1.47 -2.19 5.67
N GLU A 53 0.74 -2.33 4.55
CA GLU A 53 1.03 -3.33 3.51
C GLU A 53 2.36 -3.04 2.80
N GLU A 54 2.64 -1.78 2.48
CA GLU A 54 3.87 -1.31 1.82
C GLU A 54 5.09 -1.60 2.67
N LYS A 55 5.05 -1.23 3.97
CA LYS A 55 6.15 -1.50 4.90
C LYS A 55 6.48 -2.99 5.00
N TRP A 56 5.46 -3.83 5.13
CA TRP A 56 5.68 -5.27 5.22
C TRP A 56 6.24 -5.86 3.93
N LEU A 57 5.72 -5.41 2.78
CA LEU A 57 6.15 -5.91 1.49
C LEU A 57 7.56 -5.41 1.13
N SER A 58 7.94 -4.18 1.53
CA SER A 58 9.32 -3.67 1.42
C SER A 58 10.29 -4.52 2.23
N ASN A 59 9.96 -4.82 3.49
CA ASN A 59 10.78 -5.70 4.33
C ASN A 59 10.95 -7.10 3.71
N GLU A 60 9.87 -7.69 3.19
CA GLU A 60 9.95 -9.00 2.52
C GLU A 60 10.79 -8.99 1.23
N VAL A 61 10.82 -7.85 0.54
CA VAL A 61 11.64 -7.68 -0.67
C VAL A 61 13.12 -7.46 -0.29
N GLU A 62 13.38 -6.66 0.74
CA GLU A 62 14.72 -6.35 1.25
C GLU A 62 15.38 -7.58 1.93
N ASP A 63 14.68 -8.27 2.82
CA ASP A 63 15.18 -9.44 3.58
C ASP A 63 15.63 -10.62 2.69
N LYS A 64 15.22 -10.65 1.42
CA LYS A 64 15.60 -11.71 0.46
C LYS A 64 16.56 -11.23 -0.64
N SER A 65 17.03 -10.00 -0.53
CA SER A 65 18.03 -9.42 -1.44
C SER A 65 19.47 -9.56 -0.90
N ASP A 66 19.62 -10.02 0.36
CA ASP A 66 20.87 -10.44 1.02
C ASP A 66 21.07 -11.97 0.97
#